data_AF-A0A3D5I1J0-F1
#
_entry.id   AF-A0A3D5I1J0-F1
#
_cell.length_a   1.000
_cell.length_b   1.000
_cell.length_c   1.000
_cell.angle_alpha   90.00
_cell.angle_beta   90.00
_cell.angle_gamma   90.00
#
_symmetry.space_group_name_H-M   'P 1'
#
loop_
_entity.id
_entity.type
_entity.pdbx_description
1 polymer ?
#
loop_
_entity_poly.entity_id
_entity_poly.type
_entity_poly.pdbx_seq_one_letter_code
_entity_poly.pdbx_strand_id
1 'polypeptide(L)'
;MSELTTSRLSGLLRWIGGVLVILLGFELLAVLMANAWGEEAFHQLLVDTLLAHAPMALVGLLLMLVGSRLDFPAQGRSPLRWTVLVVGALMSLALFVAIPVQVGGNQLIQLEANRSVDQKRSEFEQAQQESQDPKLMEMLQAQLEQAGQVSAEAKPEDKKAQVQALIDQRLDQLKQQQVQAERTRDLTLGQRRWGGTAVALLLALASLAVALAAVL
;
A
#
# COMPACT_ATOMS: atom_id res chain seq x y z
N MET A 1 5.31 20.77 45.40
CA MET A 1 5.34 19.40 44.83
C MET A 1 5.10 19.36 43.33
N SER A 2 4.32 20.29 42.76
CA SER A 2 3.97 20.30 41.33
C SER A 2 5.14 20.52 40.35
N GLU A 3 6.18 21.28 40.72
CA GLU A 3 7.33 21.51 39.82
C GLU A 3 8.20 20.27 39.60
N LEU A 4 8.37 19.44 40.63
CA LEU A 4 9.13 18.19 40.55
C LEU A 4 8.44 17.17 39.64
N THR A 5 7.11 17.14 39.63
CA THR A 5 6.32 16.30 38.71
C THR A 5 6.39 16.79 37.27
N THR A 6 6.37 18.11 37.03
CA THR A 6 6.48 18.71 35.69
C THR A 6 7.85 18.45 35.07
N SER A 7 8.93 18.59 35.84
CA SER A 7 10.29 18.32 35.34
C SER A 7 10.52 16.83 35.03
N ARG A 8 10.00 15.91 35.87
CA ARG A 8 10.06 14.46 35.60
C ARG A 8 9.27 14.06 34.35
N LEU A 9 8.07 14.64 34.19
CA LEU A 9 7.22 14.40 33.02
C LEU A 9 7.89 14.92 31.73
N SER A 10 8.48 16.11 31.78
CA SER A 10 9.24 16.65 30.65
C SER A 10 10.44 15.77 30.27
N GLY A 11 11.21 15.34 31.27
CA GLY A 11 12.34 14.42 31.05
C GLY A 11 11.90 13.10 30.39
N LEU A 12 10.79 12.52 30.85
CA LEU A 12 10.20 11.32 30.24
C LEU A 12 9.74 11.56 28.80
N LEU A 13 9.05 12.66 28.52
CA LEU A 13 8.61 13.01 27.16
C LEU A 13 9.78 13.14 26.18
N ARG A 14 10.86 13.79 26.61
CA ARG A 14 12.07 13.98 25.80
C ARG A 14 12.80 12.66 25.57
N TRP A 15 12.86 11.81 26.59
CA TRP A 15 13.50 10.50 26.49
C TRP A 15 12.74 9.58 25.54
N ILE A 16 11.42 9.47 25.73
CA ILE A 16 10.56 8.68 24.84
C ILE A 16 10.66 9.23 23.41
N GLY A 17 10.49 10.54 23.23
CA GLY A 17 10.56 11.14 21.91
C GLY A 17 11.92 10.96 21.22
N GLY A 18 13.01 11.03 21.98
CA GLY A 18 14.36 10.77 21.49
C GLY A 18 14.57 9.31 21.07
N VAL A 19 14.09 8.36 21.86
CA VAL A 19 14.16 6.94 21.52
C VAL A 19 13.41 6.65 20.21
N LEU A 20 12.21 7.21 20.03
CA LEU A 20 11.42 7.05 18.79
C LEU A 20 12.16 7.57 17.55
N VAL A 21 12.81 8.74 17.66
CA VAL A 21 13.58 9.33 16.56
C VAL A 21 14.87 8.55 16.29
N ILE A 22 15.55 8.08 17.33
CA ILE A 22 16.77 7.28 17.22
C ILE A 22 16.47 5.92 16.57
N LEU A 23 15.35 5.28 16.92
CA LEU A 23 14.88 4.05 16.29
C LEU A 23 14.73 4.20 14.78
N LEU A 24 14.03 5.25 14.32
CA LEU A 24 13.95 5.57 12.88
C LEU A 24 15.35 5.74 12.28
N GLY A 25 16.25 6.44 12.97
CA GLY A 25 17.62 6.63 12.53
C GLY A 25 18.37 5.30 12.32
N PHE A 26 18.21 4.35 13.23
CA PHE A 26 18.78 3.01 13.11
C PHE A 26 18.16 2.18 11.99
N GLU A 27 16.84 2.25 11.81
CA GLU A 27 16.16 1.54 10.73
C GLU A 27 16.59 2.07 9.37
N LEU A 28 16.64 3.39 9.20
CA LEU A 28 17.18 4.00 7.99
C LEU A 28 18.65 3.63 7.78
N LEU A 29 19.47 3.62 8.84
CA LEU A 29 20.86 3.17 8.75
C LEU A 29 20.96 1.71 8.30
N ALA A 30 20.10 0.83 8.81
CA ALA A 30 20.06 -0.59 8.43
C ALA A 30 19.70 -0.76 6.95
N VAL A 31 18.74 0.01 6.45
CA VAL A 31 18.42 0.02 5.01
C VAL A 31 19.59 0.58 4.21
N LEU A 32 20.16 1.71 4.62
CA LEU A 32 21.30 2.35 3.95
C LEU A 32 22.55 1.44 3.89
N MET A 33 22.74 0.56 4.87
CA MET A 33 23.82 -0.44 4.87
C MET A 33 23.73 -1.45 3.73
N ALA A 34 22.54 -1.69 3.16
CA ALA A 34 22.42 -2.53 1.96
C ALA A 34 23.10 -1.89 0.74
N ASN A 35 23.30 -0.57 0.73
CA ASN A 35 24.08 0.21 -0.24
C ASN A 35 23.75 -0.09 -1.73
N ALA A 36 22.51 -0.47 -2.03
CA ALA A 36 22.06 -0.88 -3.36
C ALA A 36 21.43 0.29 -4.14
N TRP A 37 22.08 1.46 -4.15
CA TRP A 37 21.55 2.71 -4.76
C TRP A 37 21.24 2.61 -6.27
N GLY A 38 21.81 1.60 -6.95
CA GLY A 38 21.54 1.32 -8.36
C GLY A 38 20.25 0.53 -8.62
N GLU A 39 19.60 0.00 -7.58
CA GLU A 39 18.41 -0.84 -7.72
C GLU A 39 17.15 -0.06 -7.37
N GLU A 40 16.14 -0.11 -8.23
CA GLU A 40 14.86 0.57 -7.98
C GLU A 40 14.12 0.00 -6.76
N ALA A 41 14.32 -1.29 -6.47
CA ALA A 41 13.81 -1.95 -5.26
C ALA A 41 14.38 -1.34 -3.97
N PHE A 42 15.63 -0.88 -3.98
CA PHE A 42 16.25 -0.21 -2.84
C PHE A 42 15.61 1.15 -2.56
N HIS A 43 15.35 1.94 -3.61
CA HIS A 43 14.64 3.23 -3.49
C HIS A 43 13.23 3.02 -2.94
N GLN A 44 12.52 1.99 -3.41
CA GLN A 44 11.20 1.63 -2.88
C GLN A 44 11.25 1.21 -1.41
N LEU A 45 12.21 0.37 -1.03
CA LEU A 45 12.38 -0.08 0.36
C LEU A 45 12.70 1.08 1.31
N LEU A 46 13.58 2.01 0.89
CA LEU A 46 13.88 3.23 1.62
C LEU A 46 12.61 4.06 1.86
N VAL A 47 11.84 4.27 0.79
CA VAL A 47 10.61 5.06 0.86
C VAL A 47 9.54 4.39 1.72
N ASP A 48 9.39 3.07 1.61
CA ASP A 48 8.40 2.31 2.39
C ASP A 48 8.75 2.31 3.87
N THR A 49 10.03 2.11 4.21
CA THR A 49 10.54 2.20 5.59
C THR A 49 10.33 3.61 6.15
N LEU A 50 10.63 4.64 5.35
CA LEU A 50 10.43 6.03 5.73
C LEU A 50 8.94 6.31 6.00
N LEU A 51 8.04 5.86 5.13
CA LEU A 51 6.61 6.14 5.27
C LEU A 51 5.97 5.39 6.44
N ALA A 52 6.41 4.15 6.69
CA ALA A 52 5.91 3.32 7.78
C ALA A 52 6.28 3.91 9.15
N HIS A 53 7.49 4.46 9.30
CA HIS A 53 8.01 4.92 10.59
C HIS A 53 7.98 6.45 10.76
N ALA A 54 7.69 7.21 9.70
CA ALA A 54 7.51 8.67 9.76
C ALA A 54 6.48 9.14 10.80
N PRO A 55 5.28 8.53 10.95
CA PRO A 55 4.32 8.95 11.97
C PRO A 55 4.88 8.82 13.39
N MET A 56 5.61 7.73 13.64
CA MET A 56 6.24 7.45 14.94
C MET A 56 7.34 8.46 15.27
N ALA A 57 8.19 8.77 14.28
CA ALA A 57 9.23 9.79 14.43
C ALA A 57 8.64 11.19 14.62
N LEU A 58 7.55 11.53 13.92
CA LEU A 58 6.85 12.80 14.07
C LEU A 58 6.28 12.95 15.48
N VAL A 59 5.63 11.91 16.01
CA VAL A 59 5.20 11.87 17.42
C VAL A 59 6.40 12.05 18.35
N GLY A 60 7.54 11.41 18.07
CA GLY A 60 8.76 11.59 18.84
C GLY A 60 9.26 13.03 18.86
N LEU A 61 9.27 13.71 17.71
CA LEU A 61 9.63 15.12 17.59
C LEU A 61 8.66 16.04 18.34
N LEU A 62 7.34 15.74 18.29
CA LEU A 62 6.33 16.47 19.05
C LEU A 62 6.53 16.32 20.56
N LEU A 63 6.78 15.10 21.05
CA LEU A 63 7.02 14.86 22.47
C LEU A 63 8.29 15.57 22.94
N MET A 64 9.36 15.57 22.13
CA MET A 64 10.56 16.34 22.40
C MET A 64 10.29 17.86 22.44
N LEU A 65 9.50 18.39 21.50
CA LEU A 65 9.15 19.81 21.46
C LEU A 65 8.31 20.22 22.68
N VAL A 66 7.27 19.45 23.00
CA VAL A 66 6.39 19.70 24.16
C VAL A 66 7.17 19.61 25.46
N GLY A 67 8.00 18.57 25.65
CA GLY A 67 8.89 18.48 26.80
C GLY A 67 9.81 19.71 26.92
N SER A 68 10.42 20.14 25.80
CA SER A 68 11.29 21.33 25.82
C SER A 68 10.57 22.63 26.21
N ARG A 69 9.28 22.76 25.89
CA ARG A 69 8.44 23.93 26.26
C ARG A 69 8.04 23.90 27.74
N LEU A 70 7.84 22.70 28.29
CA LEU A 70 7.50 22.51 29.71
C LEU A 70 8.68 22.82 30.64
N ASP A 71 9.91 22.47 30.26
CA ASP A 71 11.10 22.76 31.10
C ASP A 71 11.53 24.24 31.04
N PHE A 72 11.50 24.85 29.85
CA PHE A 72 12.06 26.19 29.64
C PHE A 72 11.13 27.07 28.77
N PRO A 73 10.05 27.63 29.34
CA PRO A 73 9.11 28.45 28.58
C PRO A 73 9.72 29.75 28.05
N ALA A 74 10.75 30.30 28.73
CA ALA A 74 11.35 31.61 28.42
C ALA A 74 12.65 31.57 27.59
N GLN A 75 13.26 30.40 27.36
CA GLN A 75 14.48 30.28 26.53
C GLN A 75 14.11 29.88 25.10
N GLY A 76 14.19 30.85 24.19
CA GLY A 76 13.86 30.64 22.76
C GLY A 76 14.84 29.76 21.98
N ARG A 77 16.03 29.47 22.52
CA ARG A 77 17.08 28.68 21.84
C ARG A 77 17.65 27.60 22.78
N SER A 78 16.97 26.47 22.86
CA SER A 78 17.54 25.27 23.50
C SER A 78 18.19 24.38 22.43
N PRO A 79 19.30 23.67 22.74
CA PRO A 79 19.96 22.76 21.80
C PRO A 79 19.01 21.66 21.30
N LEU A 80 17.99 21.30 22.11
CA LEU A 80 16.96 20.34 21.72
C LEU A 80 16.01 20.86 20.63
N ARG A 81 15.72 22.17 20.61
CA ARG A 81 14.91 22.76 19.53
C ARG A 81 15.67 22.77 18.20
N TRP A 82 17.00 22.89 18.25
CA TRP A 82 17.86 22.72 17.08
C TRP A 82 17.82 21.29 16.54
N THR A 83 17.87 20.27 17.41
CA THR A 83 17.75 18.88 16.94
C THR A 83 16.37 18.62 16.33
N VAL A 84 15.30 19.12 16.96
CA VAL A 84 13.94 18.99 16.41
C VAL A 84 13.79 19.71 15.07
N LEU A 85 14.38 20.90 14.92
CA LEU A 85 14.40 21.62 13.65
C LEU A 85 15.16 20.83 12.57
N VAL A 86 16.39 20.42 12.84
CA VAL A 86 17.24 19.76 11.83
C VAL A 86 16.61 18.43 11.41
N VAL A 87 16.17 17.62 12.37
CA VAL A 87 15.55 16.33 12.08
C VAL A 87 14.19 16.49 11.41
N GLY A 88 13.35 17.44 11.85
CA GLY A 88 12.06 17.73 11.22
C GLY A 88 12.19 18.25 9.79
N ALA A 89 13.17 19.13 9.53
CA ALA A 89 13.47 19.63 8.19
C ALA A 89 13.99 18.52 7.27
N LEU A 90 14.92 17.68 7.76
CA LEU A 90 15.41 16.51 7.02
C LEU A 90 14.28 15.52 6.71
N MET A 91 13.42 15.22 7.68
CA MET A 91 12.24 14.36 7.49
C MET A 91 11.30 14.94 6.42
N SER A 92 11.00 16.23 6.49
CA SER A 92 10.14 16.90 5.51
C SER A 92 10.72 16.79 4.10
N LEU A 93 12.03 17.04 3.95
CA LEU A 93 12.70 16.96 2.66
C LEU A 93 12.76 15.51 2.13
N ALA A 94 13.07 14.54 2.99
CA ALA A 94 13.08 13.13 2.63
C ALA A 94 11.70 12.64 2.17
N LEU A 95 10.63 13.01 2.89
CA LEU A 95 9.26 12.68 2.51
C LEU A 95 8.84 13.37 1.20
N PHE A 96 9.34 14.58 0.93
CA PHE A 96 9.07 15.28 -0.33
C PHE A 96 9.74 14.58 -1.52
N VAL A 97 10.99 14.13 -1.36
CA VAL A 97 11.73 13.35 -2.37
C VAL A 97 11.13 11.96 -2.57
N ALA A 98 10.47 11.39 -1.56
CA ALA A 98 9.80 10.09 -1.65
C ALA A 98 8.56 10.11 -2.57
N ILE A 99 7.93 11.28 -2.79
CA ILE A 99 6.72 11.43 -3.62
C ILE A 99 6.93 10.93 -5.07
N PRO A 100 7.94 11.39 -5.84
CA PRO A 100 8.17 10.90 -7.20
C PRO A 100 8.51 9.41 -7.27
N VAL A 101 9.22 8.86 -6.29
CA VAL A 101 9.58 7.43 -6.24
C VAL A 101 8.32 6.55 -6.06
N GLN A 102 7.35 7.01 -5.25
CA GLN A 102 6.03 6.36 -5.14
C GLN A 102 5.28 6.35 -6.48
N VAL A 103 5.42 7.40 -7.29
CA VAL A 103 4.78 7.47 -8.61
C VAL A 103 5.42 6.48 -9.58
N GLY A 104 6.75 6.30 -9.56
CA GLY A 104 7.47 5.31 -10.36
C GLY A 104 7.14 3.86 -9.98
N GLY A 105 7.21 3.51 -8.69
CA GLY A 105 6.84 2.17 -8.21
C GLY A 105 5.37 1.82 -8.47
N ASN A 106 4.48 2.83 -8.47
CA ASN A 106 3.09 2.64 -8.84
C ASN A 106 2.91 2.22 -10.30
N GLN A 107 3.82 2.55 -11.23
CA GLN A 107 3.70 2.14 -12.63
C GLN A 107 3.92 0.64 -12.80
N LEU A 108 4.88 0.05 -12.07
CA LEU A 108 5.15 -1.39 -12.11
C LEU A 108 3.98 -2.21 -11.56
N ILE A 109 3.42 -1.77 -10.43
CA ILE A 109 2.25 -2.43 -9.81
C ILE A 109 0.99 -2.22 -10.66
N GLN A 110 0.83 -1.06 -11.29
CA GLN A 110 -0.23 -0.83 -12.28
C GLN A 110 -0.07 -1.74 -13.49
N LEU A 111 1.17 -1.94 -13.98
CA LEU A 111 1.44 -2.89 -15.07
C LEU A 111 1.06 -4.31 -14.67
N GLU A 112 1.38 -4.73 -13.45
CA GLU A 112 1.07 -6.06 -12.95
C GLU A 112 -0.43 -6.28 -12.72
N ALA A 113 -1.12 -5.27 -12.16
CA ALA A 113 -2.57 -5.29 -12.01
C ALA A 113 -3.32 -5.22 -13.36
N ASN A 114 -2.78 -4.48 -14.35
CA ASN A 114 -3.31 -4.50 -15.71
C ASN A 114 -3.06 -5.85 -16.39
N ARG A 115 -1.85 -6.43 -16.25
CA ARG A 115 -1.53 -7.74 -16.83
C ARG A 115 -2.45 -8.84 -16.31
N SER A 116 -2.76 -8.86 -15.01
CA SER A 116 -3.66 -9.89 -14.45
C SER A 116 -5.10 -9.75 -14.95
N VAL A 117 -5.60 -8.52 -15.11
CA VAL A 117 -6.92 -8.25 -15.72
C VAL A 117 -6.94 -8.59 -17.20
N ASP A 118 -5.91 -8.19 -17.96
CA ASP A 118 -5.81 -8.47 -19.40
C ASP A 118 -5.70 -9.97 -19.68
N GLN A 119 -4.95 -10.71 -18.85
CA GLN A 119 -4.91 -12.18 -18.92
C GLN A 119 -6.30 -12.79 -18.71
N LYS A 120 -7.00 -12.41 -17.65
CA LYS A 120 -8.35 -12.94 -17.35
C LYS A 120 -9.38 -12.59 -18.41
N ARG A 121 -9.27 -11.39 -18.98
CA ARG A 121 -10.10 -10.96 -20.11
C ARG A 121 -9.82 -11.77 -21.37
N SER A 122 -8.54 -12.02 -21.68
CA SER A 122 -8.16 -12.85 -22.82
C SER A 122 -8.61 -14.31 -22.65
N GLU A 123 -8.54 -14.87 -21.43
CA GLU A 123 -9.06 -16.20 -21.10
C GLU A 123 -10.59 -16.27 -21.28
N PHE A 124 -11.33 -15.23 -20.86
CA PHE A 124 -12.77 -15.15 -21.07
C PHE A 124 -13.14 -15.03 -22.56
N GLU A 125 -12.47 -14.17 -23.31
CA GLU A 125 -12.70 -14.00 -24.75
C GLU A 125 -12.38 -15.30 -25.53
N GLN A 126 -11.31 -16.01 -25.16
CA GLN A 126 -10.98 -17.32 -25.73
C GLN A 126 -12.01 -18.38 -25.36
N ALA A 127 -12.40 -18.49 -24.08
CA ALA A 127 -13.44 -19.43 -23.66
C ALA A 127 -14.79 -19.12 -24.33
N GLN A 128 -15.10 -17.85 -24.58
CA GLN A 128 -16.30 -17.44 -25.31
C GLN A 128 -16.22 -17.81 -26.80
N GLN A 129 -15.04 -17.75 -27.42
CA GLN A 129 -14.84 -18.23 -28.79
C GLN A 129 -14.89 -19.76 -28.88
N GLU A 130 -14.24 -20.47 -27.96
CA GLU A 130 -14.25 -21.93 -27.86
C GLU A 130 -15.65 -22.47 -27.53
N SER A 131 -16.46 -21.72 -26.78
CA SER A 131 -17.85 -22.08 -26.50
C SER A 131 -18.75 -22.08 -27.75
N GLN A 132 -18.37 -21.32 -28.78
CA GLN A 132 -19.05 -21.29 -30.08
C GLN A 132 -18.56 -22.41 -31.00
N ASP A 133 -17.52 -23.14 -30.61
CA ASP A 133 -16.89 -24.18 -31.44
C ASP A 133 -17.72 -25.48 -31.36
N PRO A 134 -18.29 -25.98 -32.48
CA PRO A 134 -19.22 -27.12 -32.47
C PRO A 134 -18.59 -28.42 -31.94
N LYS A 135 -17.26 -28.55 -32.01
CA LYS A 135 -16.52 -29.71 -31.47
C LYS A 135 -16.56 -29.78 -29.94
N LEU A 136 -16.64 -28.64 -29.25
CA LEU A 136 -16.71 -28.59 -27.79
C LEU A 136 -18.06 -29.13 -27.32
N MET A 137 -19.14 -28.79 -28.04
CA MET A 137 -20.48 -29.32 -27.76
C MET A 137 -20.56 -30.84 -27.90
N GLU A 138 -19.96 -31.42 -28.95
CA GLU A 138 -19.91 -32.88 -29.13
C GLU A 138 -19.12 -33.59 -28.02
N MET A 139 -17.98 -33.02 -27.62
CA MET A 139 -17.14 -33.63 -26.57
C MET A 139 -17.82 -33.56 -25.19
N LEU A 140 -18.44 -32.43 -24.85
CA LEU A 140 -19.22 -32.30 -23.61
C LEU A 140 -20.47 -33.19 -23.63
N GLN A 141 -21.12 -33.34 -24.78
CA GLN A 141 -22.25 -34.25 -24.94
C GLN A 141 -21.83 -35.69 -24.67
N ALA A 142 -20.71 -36.16 -25.22
CA ALA A 142 -20.17 -37.49 -24.95
C ALA A 142 -19.80 -37.69 -23.46
N GLN A 143 -19.29 -36.64 -22.80
CA GLN A 143 -18.92 -36.68 -21.38
C GLN A 143 -20.16 -36.71 -20.46
N LEU A 144 -21.21 -35.97 -20.80
CA LEU A 144 -22.50 -36.00 -20.09
C LEU A 144 -23.24 -37.33 -20.27
N GLU A 145 -23.12 -37.95 -21.45
CA GLU A 145 -23.61 -39.31 -21.70
C GLU A 145 -22.85 -40.37 -20.89
N GLN A 146 -21.52 -40.25 -20.77
CA GLN A 146 -20.71 -41.14 -19.92
C GLN A 146 -20.95 -40.93 -18.41
N ALA A 147 -21.23 -39.70 -17.98
CA ALA A 147 -21.51 -39.38 -16.58
C ALA A 147 -22.91 -39.84 -16.11
N GLY A 148 -23.75 -40.36 -17.02
CA GLY A 148 -25.08 -40.88 -16.69
C GLY A 148 -26.09 -39.79 -16.26
N GLN A 149 -25.76 -38.51 -16.43
CA GLN A 149 -26.65 -37.37 -16.13
C GLN A 149 -27.75 -37.18 -17.17
N VAL A 150 -27.76 -38.00 -18.22
CA VAL A 150 -28.74 -38.01 -19.31
C VAL A 150 -29.24 -39.43 -19.51
N SER A 151 -30.53 -39.71 -19.25
CA SER A 151 -31.14 -40.99 -19.60
C SER A 151 -31.04 -41.23 -21.11
N ALA A 152 -30.72 -42.47 -21.52
CA ALA A 152 -30.54 -42.85 -22.93
C ALA A 152 -31.76 -42.56 -23.84
N GLU A 153 -32.92 -42.24 -23.28
CA GLU A 153 -34.18 -41.88 -23.96
C GLU A 153 -34.51 -40.37 -24.03
N ALA A 154 -33.64 -39.47 -23.54
CA ALA A 154 -33.91 -38.03 -23.58
C ALA A 154 -33.80 -37.46 -25.00
N LYS A 155 -34.72 -36.54 -25.37
CA LYS A 155 -34.73 -35.86 -26.67
C LYS A 155 -33.38 -35.16 -26.93
N PRO A 156 -32.89 -35.15 -28.18
CA PRO A 156 -31.62 -34.52 -28.54
C PRO A 156 -31.58 -33.02 -28.22
N GLU A 157 -32.73 -32.38 -28.06
CA GLU A 157 -32.90 -30.98 -27.68
C GLU A 157 -32.55 -30.71 -26.21
N ASP A 158 -32.92 -31.62 -25.29
CA ASP A 158 -32.63 -31.47 -23.85
C ASP A 158 -31.15 -31.68 -23.53
N LYS A 159 -30.47 -32.54 -24.31
CA LYS A 159 -29.01 -32.78 -24.19
C LYS A 159 -28.21 -31.54 -24.56
N LYS A 160 -28.60 -30.84 -25.62
CA LYS A 160 -27.96 -29.59 -26.06
C LYS A 160 -28.20 -28.45 -25.06
N ALA A 161 -29.40 -28.37 -24.48
CA ALA A 161 -29.71 -27.38 -23.45
C ALA A 161 -28.85 -27.57 -22.18
N GLN A 162 -28.60 -28.82 -21.75
CA GLN A 162 -27.73 -29.09 -20.60
C GLN A 162 -26.26 -28.78 -20.86
N VAL A 163 -25.75 -29.08 -22.07
CA VAL A 163 -24.39 -28.70 -22.49
C VAL A 163 -24.24 -27.17 -22.52
N GLN A 164 -25.22 -26.46 -23.09
CA GLN A 164 -25.23 -24.99 -23.09
C GLN A 164 -25.27 -24.41 -21.67
N ALA A 165 -26.10 -24.96 -20.78
CA ALA A 165 -26.16 -24.50 -19.38
C ALA A 165 -24.82 -24.68 -18.65
N LEU A 166 -24.08 -25.76 -18.93
CA LEU A 166 -22.76 -25.99 -18.33
C LEU A 166 -21.71 -24.99 -18.87
N ILE A 167 -21.75 -24.72 -20.19
CA ILE A 167 -20.90 -23.73 -20.86
C ILE A 167 -21.18 -22.33 -20.30
N ASP A 168 -22.46 -21.96 -20.18
CA ASP A 168 -22.90 -20.68 -19.62
C ASP A 168 -22.44 -20.54 -18.17
N GLN A 169 -22.56 -21.59 -17.35
CA GLN A 169 -22.11 -21.55 -15.96
C GLN A 169 -20.58 -21.34 -15.86
N ARG A 170 -19.79 -21.95 -16.75
CA ARG A 170 -18.34 -21.75 -16.80
C ARG A 170 -17.97 -20.34 -17.26
N LEU A 171 -18.66 -19.81 -18.27
CA LEU A 171 -18.51 -18.43 -18.73
C LEU A 171 -18.87 -17.43 -17.63
N ASP A 172 -19.95 -17.66 -16.89
CA ASP A 172 -20.35 -16.80 -15.77
C ASP A 172 -19.33 -16.83 -14.62
N GLN A 173 -18.74 -17.99 -14.32
CA GLN A 173 -17.64 -18.07 -13.35
C GLN A 173 -16.42 -17.26 -13.78
N LEU A 174 -16.01 -17.37 -15.05
CA LEU A 174 -14.88 -16.62 -15.60
C LEU A 174 -15.16 -15.10 -15.61
N LYS A 175 -16.39 -14.71 -15.98
CA LYS A 175 -16.85 -13.33 -15.94
C LYS A 175 -16.85 -12.76 -14.51
N GLN A 176 -17.29 -13.55 -13.52
CA GLN A 176 -17.21 -13.15 -12.11
C GLN A 176 -15.77 -12.96 -11.65
N GLN A 177 -14.85 -13.84 -12.05
CA GLN A 177 -13.43 -13.69 -11.74
C GLN A 177 -12.82 -12.44 -12.40
N GLN A 178 -13.21 -12.11 -13.64
CA GLN A 178 -12.80 -10.87 -14.31
C GLN A 178 -13.30 -9.64 -13.55
N VAL A 179 -14.59 -9.58 -13.22
CA VAL A 179 -15.18 -8.45 -12.48
C VAL A 179 -14.53 -8.30 -11.10
N GLN A 180 -14.19 -9.40 -10.43
CA GLN A 180 -13.44 -9.34 -9.18
C GLN A 180 -12.02 -8.79 -9.38
N ALA A 181 -11.31 -9.20 -10.42
CA ALA A 181 -9.98 -8.69 -10.75
C ALA A 181 -10.02 -7.18 -11.09
N GLU A 182 -11.03 -6.75 -11.87
CA GLU A 182 -11.26 -5.33 -12.18
C GLU A 182 -11.57 -4.52 -10.92
N ARG A 183 -12.43 -5.04 -10.03
CA ARG A 183 -12.69 -4.38 -8.74
C ARG A 183 -11.44 -4.29 -7.87
N THR A 184 -10.65 -5.36 -7.77
CA THR A 184 -9.39 -5.34 -7.03
C THR A 184 -8.42 -4.33 -7.63
N ARG A 185 -8.33 -4.25 -8.96
CA ARG A 185 -7.54 -3.22 -9.65
C ARG A 185 -8.01 -1.81 -9.28
N ASP A 186 -9.31 -1.54 -9.41
CA ASP A 186 -9.88 -0.23 -9.15
C ASP A 186 -9.77 0.18 -7.67
N LEU A 187 -9.92 -0.78 -6.74
CA LEU A 187 -9.66 -0.58 -5.32
C LEU A 187 -8.18 -0.27 -5.05
N THR A 188 -7.26 -1.00 -5.68
CA THR A 188 -5.82 -0.78 -5.53
C THR A 188 -5.39 0.59 -6.09
N LEU A 189 -5.95 0.98 -7.25
CA LEU A 189 -5.74 2.28 -7.87
C LEU A 189 -6.31 3.43 -7.02
N GLY A 190 -7.53 3.27 -6.52
CA GLY A 190 -8.21 4.26 -5.68
C GLY A 190 -7.55 4.41 -4.31
N GLN A 191 -7.31 3.29 -3.61
CA GLN A 191 -6.75 3.28 -2.27
C GLN A 191 -5.34 3.88 -2.24
N ARG A 192 -4.51 3.66 -3.26
CA ARG A 192 -3.12 4.13 -3.24
C ARG A 192 -2.94 5.56 -3.73
N ARG A 193 -3.84 6.05 -4.59
CA ARG A 193 -3.90 7.48 -4.96
C ARG A 193 -4.19 8.36 -3.74
N TRP A 194 -5.08 7.92 -2.86
CA TRP A 194 -5.42 8.65 -1.63
C TRP A 194 -4.58 8.23 -0.41
N GLY A 195 -4.09 6.99 -0.36
CA GLY A 195 -3.42 6.43 0.82
C GLY A 195 -1.90 6.62 0.87
N GLY A 196 -1.19 6.62 -0.27
CA GLY A 196 0.27 6.73 -0.28
C GLY A 196 0.75 8.17 -0.42
N THR A 197 0.35 8.83 -1.51
CA THR A 197 0.86 10.17 -1.86
C THR A 197 0.29 11.28 -0.97
N ALA A 198 -1.01 11.23 -0.63
CA ALA A 198 -1.61 12.23 0.23
C ALA A 198 -1.09 12.12 1.68
N VAL A 199 -0.89 10.90 2.18
CA VAL A 199 -0.32 10.69 3.52
C VAL A 199 1.14 11.15 3.57
N ALA A 200 1.95 10.84 2.54
CA ALA A 200 3.31 11.35 2.43
C ALA A 200 3.36 12.89 2.46
N LEU A 201 2.47 13.54 1.71
CA LEU A 201 2.38 15.00 1.64
C LEU A 201 1.92 15.60 2.98
N LEU A 202 0.93 15.00 3.64
CA LEU A 202 0.49 15.40 4.98
C LEU A 202 1.59 15.26 6.02
N LEU A 203 2.33 14.14 6.02
CA LEU A 203 3.45 13.90 6.92
C LEU A 203 4.60 14.89 6.65
N ALA A 204 4.88 15.21 5.39
CA ALA A 204 5.90 16.19 5.02
C ALA A 204 5.55 17.59 5.54
N LEU A 205 4.28 18.01 5.38
CA LEU A 205 3.79 19.29 5.89
C LEU A 205 3.76 19.33 7.42
N ALA A 206 3.33 18.25 8.07
CA ALA A 206 3.30 18.17 9.52
C ALA A 206 4.72 18.20 10.11
N SER A 207 5.69 17.50 9.49
CA SER A 207 7.10 17.55 9.88
C SER A 207 7.69 18.95 9.72
N LEU A 208 7.33 19.65 8.63
CA LEU A 208 7.73 21.04 8.41
C LEU A 208 7.14 21.97 9.47
N ALA A 209 5.86 21.80 9.81
CA ALA A 209 5.21 22.60 10.84
C ALA A 209 5.87 22.40 12.21
N VAL A 210 6.26 21.16 12.57
CA VAL A 210 7.01 20.86 13.80
C VAL A 210 8.39 21.53 13.78
N ALA A 211 9.09 21.51 12.65
CA ALA A 211 10.38 22.19 12.50
C ALA A 211 10.25 23.71 12.67
N LEU A 212 9.22 24.32 12.09
CA LEU A 212 8.93 25.75 12.26
C LEU A 212 8.54 26.09 13.71
N ALA A 213 7.72 25.26 14.35
CA ALA A 213 7.31 25.41 15.74
C ALA A 213 8.47 25.30 16.74
N ALA A 214 9.59 24.71 16.33
CA ALA A 214 10.82 24.67 17.12
C ALA A 214 11.57 26.02 17.13
N VAL A 215 11.34 26.90 16.15
CA VAL A 215 12.00 28.21 16.02
C VAL A 215 11.12 29.37 16.46
N LEU A 216 9.81 29.24 16.25
CA LEU A 216 8.79 30.15 16.79
C LEU A 216 8.79 30.15 18.32
#